data_AF-A0A433QD44-F1
#
_entry.id   AF-A0A433QD44-F1
#
_cell.length_a   1.000
_cell.length_b   1.000
_cell.length_c   1.000
_cell.angle_alpha   90.00
_cell.angle_beta   90.00
_cell.angle_gamma   90.00
#
_symmetry.space_group_name_H-M   'P 1'
#
loop_
_entity.id
_entity.type
_entity.pdbx_description
1 polymer ?
#
loop_
_entity_poly.entity_id
_entity_poly.type
_entity_poly.pdbx_seq_one_letter_code
_entity_poly.pdbx_strand_id
1 'polypeptide(L)'
;GNTNLQSPDWETSVDDATHWDIVDRDDVVPIWRMLDDDLAAKVETVMNAAFELERLPMEQTYRIKNTKTQNYLSYQDFYYPDQIGKIVVAAPARSHEDNDRILWKFVPVPGKAGDPPPPKFLCYDHKFKFYIKPCSSDNDYLHASFRFNAPVTTELEGQVSLRRITQANKLHPTDEWIIKRRNEPFKDNGEDVKNIDLVMHKTAFVKRTDEFRLHCVQKSCLGAHPVPLQNIEVKIKGKKPSNLFSNWRKAVNLVPEAEAEADFGNGKKEKDKKKWQTAKLGDLDSFAHKSLEVIMLSDDVLEKNSEDVGWSVET
;
A
#
# COMPACT_ATOMS: atom_id res chain seq x y z
N GLY A 1 -31.62 16.93 13.96
CA GLY A 1 -32.31 16.42 12.75
C GLY A 1 -32.27 17.50 11.68
N ASN A 2 -32.15 17.13 10.40
CA ASN A 2 -32.16 18.10 9.30
C ASN A 2 -33.58 18.64 9.13
N THR A 3 -33.77 19.93 9.37
CA THR A 3 -35.08 20.61 9.29
C THR A 3 -35.54 20.87 7.85
N ASN A 4 -34.71 20.56 6.85
CA ASN A 4 -34.98 20.82 5.44
C ASN A 4 -35.52 19.58 4.69
N LEU A 5 -35.74 18.45 5.37
CA LEU A 5 -36.39 17.28 4.79
C LEU A 5 -37.90 17.52 4.69
N GLN A 6 -38.34 18.02 3.54
CA GLN A 6 -39.76 18.09 3.15
C GLN A 6 -40.15 16.86 2.32
N SER A 7 -39.99 15.65 2.87
CA SER A 7 -40.58 14.45 2.24
C SER A 7 -41.67 13.84 3.12
N PRO A 8 -42.86 13.53 2.58
CA PRO A 8 -43.88 12.72 3.25
C PRO A 8 -43.42 11.30 3.61
N ASP A 9 -42.31 10.83 3.06
CA ASP A 9 -41.87 9.42 3.15
C ASP A 9 -41.22 9.03 4.49
N TRP A 10 -41.18 9.94 5.48
CA TRP A 10 -40.62 9.60 6.79
C TRP A 10 -41.46 8.53 7.50
N GLU A 11 -42.78 8.51 7.31
CA GLU A 11 -43.68 7.50 7.91
C GLU A 11 -43.31 6.10 7.42
N THR A 12 -43.05 5.96 6.11
CA THR A 12 -42.62 4.70 5.48
C THR A 12 -41.24 4.26 5.96
N SER A 13 -40.35 5.21 6.26
CA SER A 13 -39.02 4.92 6.80
C SER A 13 -39.06 4.34 8.22
N VAL A 14 -40.12 4.56 9.00
CA VAL A 14 -40.20 3.99 10.37
C VAL A 14 -40.39 2.46 10.33
N ASP A 15 -41.11 1.96 9.32
CA ASP A 15 -41.52 0.56 9.23
C ASP A 15 -40.76 -0.26 8.19
N ASP A 16 -40.01 0.38 7.29
CA ASP A 16 -39.22 -0.29 6.25
C ASP A 16 -37.76 0.19 6.21
N ALA A 17 -36.87 -0.66 6.72
CA ALA A 17 -35.43 -0.43 6.74
C ALA A 17 -34.79 -0.29 5.34
N THR A 18 -35.48 -0.70 4.27
CA THR A 18 -34.99 -0.53 2.89
C THR A 18 -35.14 0.91 2.37
N HIS A 19 -35.89 1.75 3.09
CA HIS A 19 -36.12 3.16 2.76
C HIS A 19 -35.27 4.13 3.61
N TRP A 20 -34.33 3.62 4.40
CA TRP A 20 -33.44 4.46 5.20
C TRP A 20 -32.36 5.06 4.31
N ASP A 21 -32.37 6.39 4.18
CA ASP A 21 -31.25 7.12 3.61
C ASP A 21 -30.26 7.44 4.73
N ILE A 22 -29.13 6.73 4.75
CA ILE A 22 -28.10 6.88 5.79
C ILE A 22 -27.33 8.16 5.49
N VAL A 23 -27.68 9.23 6.20
CA VAL A 23 -26.90 10.47 6.15
C VAL A 23 -25.64 10.27 6.99
N ASP A 24 -24.50 10.10 6.32
CA ASP A 24 -23.18 10.15 6.97
C ASP A 24 -23.04 11.50 7.69
N ARG A 25 -22.93 11.46 9.01
CA ARG A 25 -22.80 12.67 9.84
C ARG A 25 -21.38 12.72 10.36
N ASP A 26 -20.55 13.47 9.66
CA ASP A 26 -19.18 13.78 10.11
C ASP A 26 -19.17 14.51 11.49
N ASP A 27 -20.31 15.07 11.94
CA ASP A 27 -20.46 15.86 13.18
C ASP A 27 -21.10 15.11 14.37
N VAL A 28 -21.17 13.78 14.38
CA VAL A 28 -21.73 13.04 15.53
C VAL A 28 -20.75 13.10 16.71
N VAL A 29 -21.17 13.80 17.76
CA VAL A 29 -20.46 13.81 19.04
C VAL A 29 -20.76 12.49 19.77
N PRO A 30 -19.74 11.70 20.16
CA PRO A 30 -19.96 10.47 20.89
C PRO A 30 -20.68 10.72 22.22
N ILE A 31 -21.61 9.84 22.59
CA ILE A 31 -22.48 10.03 23.76
C ILE A 31 -21.68 10.22 25.07
N TRP A 32 -20.49 9.63 25.17
CA TRP A 32 -19.64 9.78 26.36
C TRP A 32 -19.06 11.18 26.53
N ARG A 33 -19.05 12.02 25.49
CA ARG A 33 -18.71 13.45 25.62
C ARG A 33 -19.80 14.27 26.28
N MET A 34 -20.97 13.69 26.55
CA MET A 34 -22.03 14.31 27.35
C MET A 34 -21.92 13.98 28.85
N LEU A 35 -20.94 13.16 29.24
CA LEU A 35 -20.62 12.87 30.64
C LEU A 35 -19.78 14.00 31.25
N ASP A 36 -19.70 14.05 32.58
CA ASP A 36 -18.80 14.97 33.28
C ASP A 36 -17.34 14.78 32.81
N ASP A 37 -16.56 15.86 32.76
CA ASP A 37 -15.22 15.90 32.14
C ASP A 37 -14.30 14.74 32.59
N ASP A 38 -14.25 14.45 33.89
CA ASP A 38 -13.43 13.37 34.45
C ASP A 38 -13.89 11.98 33.98
N LEU A 39 -15.20 11.77 33.85
CA LEU A 39 -15.77 10.50 33.41
C LEU A 39 -15.65 10.36 31.89
N ALA A 40 -15.91 11.43 31.14
CA ALA A 40 -15.72 11.50 29.69
C ALA A 40 -14.28 11.14 29.31
N ALA A 41 -13.27 11.70 30.00
CA ALA A 41 -11.86 11.41 29.76
C ALA A 41 -11.50 9.93 30.05
N LYS A 42 -12.04 9.35 31.13
CA LYS A 42 -11.84 7.93 31.45
C LYS A 42 -12.46 7.02 30.40
N VAL A 43 -13.69 7.32 29.97
CA VAL A 43 -14.37 6.54 28.92
C VAL A 43 -13.62 6.67 27.59
N GLU A 44 -13.20 7.89 27.21
CA GLU A 44 -12.43 8.12 25.99
C GLU A 44 -11.11 7.34 26.00
N THR A 45 -10.43 7.25 27.15
CA THR A 45 -9.21 6.45 27.31
C THR A 45 -9.48 4.97 27.06
N VAL A 46 -10.54 4.41 27.65
CA VAL A 46 -10.93 3.00 27.47
C VAL A 46 -11.33 2.71 26.03
N MET A 47 -12.11 3.60 25.41
CA MET A 47 -12.54 3.48 24.02
C MET A 47 -11.34 3.54 23.06
N ASN A 48 -10.43 4.47 23.27
CA ASN A 48 -9.21 4.57 22.46
C ASN A 48 -8.33 3.32 22.59
N ALA A 49 -8.18 2.78 23.82
CA ALA A 49 -7.44 1.54 24.03
C ALA A 49 -8.12 0.35 23.32
N ALA A 50 -9.44 0.24 23.38
CA ALA A 50 -10.19 -0.79 22.65
C ALA A 50 -10.03 -0.65 21.12
N PHE A 51 -10.07 0.58 20.60
CA PHE A 51 -9.83 0.83 19.18
C PHE A 51 -8.41 0.48 18.75
N GLU A 52 -7.38 0.78 19.55
CA GLU A 52 -5.98 0.46 19.25
C GLU A 52 -5.66 -1.05 19.29
N LEU A 53 -6.46 -1.82 20.02
CA LEU A 53 -6.37 -3.29 20.03
C LEU A 53 -6.85 -3.88 18.70
N GLU A 54 -7.93 -3.36 18.12
CA GLU A 54 -8.53 -3.93 16.90
C GLU A 54 -8.04 -3.27 15.61
N ARG A 55 -7.95 -1.93 15.60
CA ARG A 55 -7.69 -1.11 14.41
C ARG A 55 -6.20 -0.91 14.22
N LEU A 56 -5.82 -0.64 12.98
CA LEU A 56 -4.43 -0.42 12.58
C LEU A 56 -4.07 1.08 12.66
N PRO A 57 -3.19 1.52 13.58
CA PRO A 57 -2.76 2.92 13.68
C PRO A 57 -1.91 3.39 12.50
N MET A 58 -2.07 4.64 12.07
CA MET A 58 -1.26 5.19 10.96
C MET A 58 0.24 5.29 11.27
N GLU A 59 0.59 5.55 12.53
CA GLU A 59 1.99 5.76 12.96
C GLU A 59 2.80 4.46 13.10
N GLN A 60 2.16 3.30 12.93
CA GLN A 60 2.79 2.00 13.08
C GLN A 60 3.43 1.50 11.77
N THR A 61 4.40 0.61 11.91
CA THR A 61 5.04 -0.11 10.81
C THR A 61 4.42 -1.48 10.64
N TYR A 62 4.22 -1.90 9.40
CA TYR A 62 3.53 -3.15 9.06
C TYR A 62 4.36 -4.05 8.15
N ARG A 63 4.22 -5.36 8.37
CA ARG A 63 4.60 -6.39 7.40
C ARG A 63 3.38 -6.73 6.57
N ILE A 64 3.39 -6.38 5.29
CA ILE A 64 2.26 -6.62 4.39
C ILE A 64 2.45 -8.00 3.75
N LYS A 65 1.56 -8.94 4.04
CA LYS A 65 1.68 -10.34 3.62
C LYS A 65 0.60 -10.71 2.63
N ASN A 66 0.98 -11.31 1.51
CA ASN A 66 0.03 -11.80 0.54
C ASN A 66 -0.65 -13.07 1.06
N THR A 67 -1.98 -13.11 1.02
CA THR A 67 -2.77 -14.18 1.65
C THR A 67 -2.65 -15.51 0.89
N LYS A 68 -2.41 -15.48 -0.43
CA LYS A 68 -2.23 -16.69 -1.24
C LYS A 68 -0.83 -17.27 -1.14
N THR A 69 0.18 -16.46 -1.43
CA THR A 69 1.58 -16.91 -1.50
C THR A 69 2.25 -16.98 -0.13
N GLN A 70 1.65 -16.37 0.90
CA GLN A 70 2.21 -16.23 2.26
C GLN A 70 3.55 -15.47 2.31
N ASN A 71 3.95 -14.86 1.20
CA ASN A 71 5.14 -14.02 1.10
C ASN A 71 4.82 -12.57 1.48
N TYR A 72 5.83 -11.87 1.99
CA TYR A 72 5.75 -10.47 2.37
C TYR A 72 6.12 -9.57 1.20
N LEU A 73 5.40 -8.46 1.06
CA LEU A 73 5.81 -7.36 0.21
C LEU A 73 7.18 -6.86 0.67
N SER A 74 8.14 -6.86 -0.23
CA SER A 74 9.54 -6.52 0.04
C SER A 74 10.09 -5.71 -1.12
N TYR A 75 11.20 -5.01 -0.89
CA TYR A 75 11.99 -4.44 -1.98
C TYR A 75 13.44 -4.97 -1.97
N GLN A 76 14.14 -4.78 -3.08
CA GLN A 76 15.57 -5.09 -3.22
C GLN A 76 16.35 -3.85 -3.63
N ASP A 77 17.64 -3.76 -3.24
CA ASP A 77 18.53 -2.64 -3.61
C ASP A 77 19.09 -2.80 -5.04
N PHE A 78 18.25 -3.25 -5.96
CA PHE A 78 18.50 -3.37 -7.39
C PHE A 78 17.41 -2.60 -8.14
N TYR A 79 17.72 -2.14 -9.34
CA TYR A 79 16.81 -1.34 -10.17
C TYR A 79 16.38 -2.15 -11.39
N TYR A 80 15.18 -1.87 -11.90
CA TYR A 80 14.80 -2.35 -13.23
C TYR A 80 15.72 -1.73 -14.31
N PRO A 81 15.78 -2.31 -15.53
CA PRO A 81 16.61 -1.79 -16.61
C PRO A 81 16.30 -0.33 -16.99
N ASP A 82 15.06 0.11 -16.79
CA ASP A 82 14.60 1.49 -16.98
C ASP A 82 15.14 2.50 -15.94
N GLN A 83 15.69 2.00 -14.83
CA GLN A 83 16.25 2.76 -13.70
C GLN A 83 15.25 3.69 -12.97
N ILE A 84 13.94 3.50 -13.15
CA ILE A 84 12.91 4.39 -12.58
C ILE A 84 12.73 4.16 -11.08
N GLY A 85 12.88 2.90 -10.65
CA GLY A 85 12.72 2.53 -9.25
C GLY A 85 13.47 1.25 -8.90
N LYS A 86 13.61 1.04 -7.59
CA LYS A 86 14.09 -0.23 -7.05
C LYS A 86 13.04 -1.32 -7.26
N ILE A 87 13.49 -2.56 -7.33
CA ILE A 87 12.64 -3.72 -7.57
C ILE A 87 11.82 -4.03 -6.32
N VAL A 88 10.52 -4.25 -6.51
CA VAL A 88 9.57 -4.69 -5.49
C VAL A 88 9.20 -6.14 -5.78
N VAL A 89 9.17 -6.97 -4.74
CA VAL A 89 8.98 -8.42 -4.83
C VAL A 89 8.08 -8.91 -3.70
N ALA A 90 7.48 -10.08 -3.85
CA ALA A 90 6.86 -10.81 -2.75
C ALA A 90 7.83 -11.92 -2.30
N ALA A 91 8.45 -11.78 -1.13
CA ALA A 91 9.49 -12.69 -0.65
C ALA A 91 9.14 -13.32 0.70
N PRO A 92 9.61 -14.55 0.98
CA PRO A 92 9.42 -15.17 2.29
C PRO A 92 10.16 -14.39 3.39
N ALA A 93 9.68 -14.52 4.63
CA ALA A 93 10.44 -14.03 5.79
C ALA A 93 11.82 -14.69 5.83
N ARG A 94 12.87 -13.89 6.01
CA ARG A 94 14.24 -14.39 6.18
C ARG A 94 14.47 -14.62 7.67
N SER A 95 15.18 -15.69 8.03
CA SER A 95 15.43 -16.14 9.41
C SER A 95 16.39 -15.26 10.22
N HIS A 96 16.67 -14.03 9.79
CA HIS A 96 17.57 -13.09 10.47
C HIS A 96 16.80 -11.82 10.87
N GLU A 97 17.15 -11.28 12.05
CA GLU A 97 16.31 -10.43 12.89
C GLU A 97 15.91 -9.06 12.33
N ASP A 98 16.55 -8.51 11.30
CA ASP A 98 16.13 -7.23 10.72
C ASP A 98 15.95 -7.34 9.21
N ASN A 99 14.80 -7.86 8.78
CA ASN A 99 14.38 -7.71 7.39
C ASN A 99 13.62 -6.38 7.24
N ASP A 100 14.28 -5.25 7.48
CA ASP A 100 13.73 -3.89 7.30
C ASP A 100 13.07 -3.68 5.92
N ARG A 101 13.44 -4.52 4.96
CA ARG A 101 12.92 -4.52 3.59
C ARG A 101 11.46 -4.95 3.47
N ILE A 102 10.92 -5.63 4.48
CA ILE A 102 9.49 -6.02 4.55
C ILE A 102 8.66 -5.10 5.46
N LEU A 103 9.28 -4.07 6.05
CA LEU A 103 8.59 -3.13 6.95
C LEU A 103 8.15 -1.90 6.18
N TRP A 104 6.84 -1.62 6.21
CA TRP A 104 6.20 -0.54 5.48
C TRP A 104 5.45 0.40 6.41
N LYS A 105 5.36 1.67 6.01
CA LYS A 105 4.54 2.71 6.64
C LYS A 105 3.50 3.18 5.65
N PHE A 106 2.28 3.40 6.14
CA PHE A 106 1.26 4.14 5.41
C PHE A 106 1.35 5.60 5.83
N VAL A 107 1.37 6.50 4.85
CA VAL A 107 1.44 7.95 5.09
C VAL A 107 0.25 8.58 4.39
N PRO A 108 -0.59 9.37 5.07
CA PRO A 108 -1.76 9.95 4.45
C PRO A 108 -1.35 10.91 3.34
N VAL A 109 -2.06 10.88 2.22
CA VAL A 109 -1.90 11.88 1.16
C VAL A 109 -2.41 13.22 1.72
N PRO A 110 -1.63 14.32 1.63
CA PRO A 110 -2.07 15.62 2.12
C PRO A 110 -3.38 16.05 1.45
N GLY A 111 -4.38 16.35 2.28
CA GLY A 111 -5.64 16.93 1.82
C GLY A 111 -5.48 18.35 1.29
N LYS A 112 -6.50 18.82 0.58
CA LYS A 112 -6.67 20.22 0.19
C LYS A 112 -7.09 21.05 1.41
N ALA A 113 -6.95 22.36 1.31
CA ALA A 113 -7.45 23.27 2.33
C ALA A 113 -8.97 23.08 2.51
N GLY A 114 -9.38 22.73 3.72
CA GLY A 114 -10.78 22.42 4.07
C GLY A 114 -11.09 20.93 4.17
N ASP A 115 -10.17 20.04 3.78
CA ASP A 115 -10.34 18.60 3.99
C ASP A 115 -10.23 18.24 5.49
N PRO A 116 -10.93 17.18 5.94
CA PRO A 116 -10.82 16.72 7.32
C PRO A 116 -9.38 16.32 7.65
N PRO A 117 -8.98 16.38 8.94
CA PRO A 117 -7.67 15.91 9.36
C PRO A 117 -7.48 14.43 8.98
N PRO A 118 -6.23 14.00 8.74
CA PRO A 118 -5.96 12.61 8.42
C PRO A 118 -6.43 11.70 9.56
N PRO A 119 -6.95 10.50 9.25
CA PRO A 119 -7.49 9.60 10.25
C PRO A 119 -6.34 9.04 11.12
N LYS A 120 -6.63 8.80 12.40
CA LYS A 120 -5.67 8.17 13.33
C LYS A 120 -5.35 6.72 12.95
N PHE A 121 -6.29 6.04 12.30
CA PHE A 121 -6.21 4.63 11.91
C PHE A 121 -6.33 4.49 10.40
N LEU A 122 -5.86 3.37 9.86
CA LEU A 122 -6.09 3.01 8.47
C LEU A 122 -7.59 2.87 8.19
N CYS A 123 -8.02 3.45 7.08
CA CYS A 123 -9.40 3.43 6.63
C CYS A 123 -9.54 2.67 5.32
N TYR A 124 -10.70 2.07 5.14
CA TYR A 124 -11.15 1.62 3.84
C TYR A 124 -11.64 2.80 2.99
N ASP A 125 -11.78 2.53 1.69
CA ASP A 125 -12.52 3.33 0.73
C ASP A 125 -11.81 4.60 0.21
N HIS A 126 -12.39 5.19 -0.84
CA HIS A 126 -11.82 6.24 -1.67
C HIS A 126 -11.66 7.60 -0.97
N LYS A 127 -12.31 7.81 0.19
CA LYS A 127 -12.20 9.06 0.98
C LYS A 127 -10.78 9.28 1.49
N PHE A 128 -10.04 8.20 1.79
CA PHE A 128 -8.68 8.28 2.28
C PHE A 128 -7.70 7.59 1.34
N LYS A 129 -6.61 8.30 1.03
CA LYS A 129 -5.52 7.82 0.17
C LYS A 129 -4.23 7.84 0.95
N PHE A 130 -3.35 6.90 0.60
CA PHE A 130 -2.09 6.71 1.31
C PHE A 130 -0.94 6.57 0.33
N TYR A 131 0.20 7.15 0.70
CA TYR A 131 1.49 6.73 0.22
C TYR A 131 1.97 5.53 1.03
N ILE A 132 2.66 4.59 0.38
CA ILE A 132 3.27 3.43 1.06
C ILE A 132 4.78 3.55 0.94
N LYS A 133 5.49 3.54 2.07
CA LYS A 133 6.94 3.80 2.14
C LYS A 133 7.65 2.72 2.95
N PRO A 134 8.88 2.34 2.61
CA PRO A 134 9.67 1.45 3.44
C PRO A 134 10.12 2.18 4.71
N CYS A 135 10.28 1.45 5.81
CA CYS A 135 10.69 2.06 7.09
C CYS A 135 12.10 2.65 7.06
N SER A 136 12.97 2.14 6.18
CA SER A 136 14.36 2.56 6.06
C SER A 136 14.58 3.80 5.18
N SER A 137 13.54 4.38 4.58
CA SER A 137 13.71 5.52 3.65
C SER A 137 12.50 6.45 3.63
N ASP A 138 12.76 7.72 3.90
CA ASP A 138 11.74 8.78 3.86
C ASP A 138 11.47 9.33 2.46
N ASN A 139 12.24 8.94 1.46
CA ASN A 139 12.11 9.50 0.10
C ASN A 139 11.74 8.45 -0.93
N ASP A 140 11.54 7.20 -0.53
CA ASP A 140 11.21 6.11 -1.44
C ASP A 140 9.72 5.73 -1.25
N TYR A 141 9.00 5.58 -2.35
CA TYR A 141 7.55 5.39 -2.38
C TYR A 141 7.17 4.21 -3.27
N LEU A 142 6.23 3.38 -2.83
CA LEU A 142 5.67 2.30 -3.65
C LEU A 142 4.93 2.91 -4.84
N HIS A 143 5.31 2.48 -6.04
CA HIS A 143 4.88 3.07 -7.29
C HIS A 143 4.40 2.00 -8.27
N ALA A 144 3.21 2.19 -8.83
CA ALA A 144 2.69 1.38 -9.93
C ALA A 144 2.93 2.10 -11.27
N SER A 145 3.87 1.60 -12.07
CA SER A 145 4.16 2.17 -13.39
C SER A 145 3.38 1.45 -14.49
N PHE A 146 2.32 2.07 -14.98
CA PHE A 146 1.52 1.58 -16.11
C PHE A 146 2.16 1.81 -17.50
N ARG A 147 3.35 2.42 -17.54
CA ARG A 147 4.14 2.57 -18.78
C ARG A 147 4.93 1.32 -19.15
N PHE A 148 5.13 0.42 -18.18
CA PHE A 148 5.88 -0.82 -18.35
C PHE A 148 5.01 -1.99 -17.92
N ASN A 149 5.17 -3.11 -18.60
CA ASN A 149 4.51 -4.36 -18.23
C ASN A 149 5.21 -4.97 -17.02
N ALA A 150 4.56 -5.97 -16.41
CA ALA A 150 5.19 -6.77 -15.38
C ALA A 150 6.48 -7.43 -15.93
N PRO A 151 7.55 -7.54 -15.10
CA PRO A 151 8.88 -7.91 -15.58
C PRO A 151 9.03 -9.36 -16.07
N VAL A 152 8.14 -10.27 -15.68
CA VAL A 152 8.11 -11.68 -16.12
C VAL A 152 6.81 -11.97 -16.86
N THR A 153 5.65 -11.72 -16.26
CA THR A 153 4.35 -11.92 -16.93
C THR A 153 4.01 -10.71 -17.78
N THR A 154 4.71 -10.56 -18.91
CA THR A 154 4.67 -9.36 -19.77
C THR A 154 3.32 -9.04 -20.41
N GLU A 155 2.36 -9.96 -20.32
CA GLU A 155 0.97 -9.78 -20.76
C GLU A 155 0.18 -8.89 -19.80
N LEU A 156 0.64 -8.76 -18.55
CA LEU A 156 0.03 -7.93 -17.54
C LEU A 156 0.66 -6.54 -17.53
N GLU A 157 -0.17 -5.51 -17.53
CA GLU A 157 0.28 -4.13 -17.38
C GLU A 157 0.74 -3.86 -15.94
N GLY A 158 1.67 -2.93 -15.78
CA GLY A 158 2.00 -2.37 -14.47
C GLY A 158 3.19 -3.04 -13.79
N GLN A 159 4.38 -2.47 -14.03
CA GLN A 159 5.56 -2.75 -13.24
C GLN A 159 5.47 -2.05 -11.88
N VAL A 160 5.63 -2.80 -10.79
CA VAL A 160 5.68 -2.24 -9.43
C VAL A 160 7.12 -2.01 -9.02
N SER A 161 7.41 -0.80 -8.55
CA SER A 161 8.75 -0.37 -8.16
C SER A 161 8.71 0.52 -6.92
N LEU A 162 9.87 0.72 -6.32
CA LEU A 162 10.07 1.66 -5.23
C LEU A 162 10.81 2.88 -5.79
N ARG A 163 10.08 3.98 -6.00
CA ARG A 163 10.54 5.18 -6.69
C ARG A 163 11.04 6.21 -5.69
N ARG A 164 12.22 6.79 -5.96
CA ARG A 164 12.78 7.87 -5.13
C ARG A 164 12.23 9.22 -5.54
N ILE A 165 11.63 9.94 -4.60
CA ILE A 165 11.02 11.25 -4.80
C ILE A 165 11.58 12.20 -3.74
N THR A 166 12.34 13.21 -4.17
CA THR A 166 12.97 14.20 -3.28
C THR A 166 12.19 15.51 -3.18
N GLN A 167 11.15 15.69 -3.99
CA GLN A 167 10.33 16.90 -4.03
C GLN A 167 8.86 16.48 -4.04
N ALA A 168 8.06 17.00 -3.11
CA ALA A 168 6.67 16.59 -2.94
C ALA A 168 5.80 16.82 -4.19
N ASN A 169 6.10 17.84 -4.98
CA ASN A 169 5.41 18.14 -6.25
C ASN A 169 5.63 17.11 -7.37
N LYS A 170 6.49 16.10 -7.16
CA LYS A 170 6.72 15.01 -8.10
C LYS A 170 5.93 13.75 -7.76
N LEU A 171 5.18 13.73 -6.65
CA LEU A 171 4.24 12.66 -6.35
C LEU A 171 3.12 12.65 -7.39
N HIS A 172 2.76 11.46 -7.85
CA HIS A 172 1.80 11.24 -8.92
C HIS A 172 0.69 10.28 -8.41
N PRO A 173 -0.51 10.27 -9.01
CA PRO A 173 -1.56 9.29 -8.67
C PRO A 173 -1.16 7.80 -8.76
N THR A 174 -0.02 7.49 -9.37
CA THR A 174 0.59 6.14 -9.41
C THR A 174 1.36 5.76 -8.14
N ASP A 175 1.63 6.75 -7.29
CA ASP A 175 2.26 6.59 -5.98
C ASP A 175 1.18 6.52 -4.86
N GLU A 176 -0.08 6.82 -5.19
CA GLU A 176 -1.22 6.88 -4.26
C GLU A 176 -2.00 5.55 -4.25
N TRP A 177 -2.30 5.08 -3.05
CA TRP A 177 -2.95 3.79 -2.79
C TRP A 177 -4.21 3.96 -1.94
N ILE A 178 -5.21 3.13 -2.22
CA ILE A 178 -6.46 3.03 -1.49
C ILE A 178 -6.56 1.60 -0.95
N ILE A 179 -6.99 1.47 0.31
CA ILE A 179 -7.25 0.16 0.91
C ILE A 179 -8.71 -0.18 0.61
N LYS A 180 -8.92 -1.23 -0.19
CA LYS A 180 -10.24 -1.78 -0.48
C LYS A 180 -10.44 -3.07 0.30
N ARG A 181 -11.66 -3.36 0.72
CA ARG A 181 -11.99 -4.65 1.35
C ARG A 181 -11.77 -5.79 0.37
N ARG A 182 -11.31 -6.95 0.85
CA ARG A 182 -11.25 -8.16 0.00
C ARG A 182 -12.65 -8.72 -0.27
N ASN A 183 -13.50 -8.73 0.76
CA ASN A 183 -14.86 -9.23 0.73
C ASN A 183 -15.86 -8.07 0.90
N GLU A 184 -16.96 -8.09 0.15
CA GLU A 184 -18.04 -7.14 0.37
C GLU A 184 -18.73 -7.43 1.72
N PRO A 185 -19.09 -6.39 2.49
CA PRO A 185 -19.69 -6.54 3.82
C PRO A 185 -21.05 -7.26 3.82
N PHE A 186 -21.71 -7.42 2.66
CA PHE A 186 -23.06 -7.96 2.54
C PHE A 186 -23.17 -9.50 2.58
N LYS A 187 -22.07 -10.22 2.83
CA LYS A 187 -22.11 -11.68 3.01
C LYS A 187 -22.10 -12.11 4.48
N ASP A 188 -22.13 -11.18 5.43
CA ASP A 188 -22.39 -11.52 6.83
C ASP A 188 -23.91 -11.66 7.06
N ASN A 189 -24.27 -12.82 7.59
CA ASN A 189 -25.65 -13.26 7.84
C ASN A 189 -26.45 -12.16 8.56
N GLY A 190 -27.70 -11.94 8.15
CA GLY A 190 -28.56 -10.78 8.47
C GLY A 190 -28.88 -10.48 9.96
N GLU A 191 -28.10 -10.96 10.92
CA GLU A 191 -28.19 -10.60 12.34
C GLU A 191 -27.51 -9.26 12.68
N ASP A 192 -26.46 -8.87 11.94
CA ASP A 192 -25.68 -7.63 12.21
C ASP A 192 -26.37 -6.33 11.73
N VAL A 193 -27.44 -6.44 10.92
CA VAL A 193 -28.15 -5.29 10.31
C VAL A 193 -28.86 -4.41 11.36
N LYS A 194 -29.05 -4.91 12.58
CA LYS A 194 -29.81 -4.19 13.63
C LYS A 194 -29.03 -3.10 14.37
N ASN A 195 -27.71 -3.02 14.20
CA ASN A 195 -26.90 -1.98 14.84
C ASN A 195 -26.03 -1.26 13.79
N ILE A 196 -26.57 -0.16 13.28
CA ILE A 196 -25.94 0.62 12.21
C ILE A 196 -24.58 1.19 12.61
N ASP A 197 -24.40 1.58 13.88
CA ASP A 197 -23.11 2.05 14.40
C ASP A 197 -22.08 0.91 14.45
N LEU A 198 -22.51 -0.30 14.81
CA LEU A 198 -21.66 -1.50 14.75
C LEU A 198 -21.27 -1.82 13.31
N VAL A 199 -22.20 -1.69 12.36
CA VAL A 199 -21.94 -1.89 10.93
C VAL A 199 -20.99 -0.81 10.40
N MET A 200 -21.21 0.48 10.69
CA MET A 200 -20.34 1.57 10.24
C MET A 200 -18.94 1.51 10.88
N HIS A 201 -18.83 1.11 12.15
CA HIS A 201 -17.53 0.95 12.81
C HIS A 201 -16.78 -0.32 12.38
N LYS A 202 -17.48 -1.41 12.05
CA LYS A 202 -16.90 -2.56 11.34
C LYS A 202 -16.53 -2.19 9.90
N THR A 203 -17.27 -1.25 9.33
CA THR A 203 -17.24 -0.54 8.04
C THR A 203 -15.98 0.21 7.60
N ALA A 204 -15.60 1.19 8.41
CA ALA A 204 -14.77 2.29 7.95
C ALA A 204 -13.26 2.05 8.13
N PHE A 205 -12.88 1.29 9.15
CA PHE A 205 -11.48 1.14 9.57
C PHE A 205 -10.95 -0.27 9.28
N VAL A 206 -9.67 -0.35 8.94
CA VAL A 206 -8.97 -1.62 8.73
C VAL A 206 -8.63 -2.23 10.09
N LYS A 207 -9.01 -3.49 10.29
CA LYS A 207 -8.70 -4.26 11.50
C LYS A 207 -7.49 -5.18 11.29
N ARG A 208 -6.87 -5.58 12.40
CA ARG A 208 -5.73 -6.53 12.41
C ARG A 208 -6.04 -7.89 11.77
N THR A 209 -7.30 -8.32 11.85
CA THR A 209 -7.75 -9.60 11.29
C THR A 209 -8.20 -9.50 9.84
N ASP A 210 -8.22 -8.30 9.27
CA ASP A 210 -8.79 -8.09 7.95
C ASP A 210 -7.84 -8.53 6.84
N GLU A 211 -8.46 -8.98 5.75
CA GLU A 211 -7.82 -9.11 4.46
C GLU A 211 -8.33 -8.02 3.53
N PHE A 212 -7.42 -7.35 2.84
CA PHE A 212 -7.71 -6.21 2.00
C PHE A 212 -6.97 -6.28 0.66
N ARG A 213 -7.32 -5.37 -0.24
CA ARG A 213 -6.67 -5.16 -1.53
C ARG A 213 -6.04 -3.78 -1.52
N LEU A 214 -4.81 -3.68 -2.02
CA LEU A 214 -4.15 -2.39 -2.24
C LEU A 214 -4.42 -1.93 -3.66
N HIS A 215 -5.28 -0.92 -3.80
CA HIS A 215 -5.71 -0.40 -5.09
C HIS A 215 -4.98 0.89 -5.41
N CYS A 216 -4.17 0.90 -6.48
CA CYS A 216 -3.55 2.13 -6.98
C CYS A 216 -4.66 3.07 -7.49
N VAL A 217 -4.65 4.34 -7.07
CA VAL A 217 -5.69 5.33 -7.42
C VAL A 217 -5.97 5.37 -8.92
N GLN A 218 -4.94 5.16 -9.75
CA GLN A 218 -5.09 5.24 -11.19
C GLN A 218 -5.91 4.11 -11.84
N LYS A 219 -5.70 2.82 -11.52
CA LYS A 219 -6.27 1.74 -12.38
C LYS A 219 -6.41 0.34 -11.79
N SER A 220 -5.50 -0.11 -10.93
CA SER A 220 -5.30 -1.56 -10.70
C SER A 220 -4.98 -1.91 -9.26
N CYS A 221 -5.22 -3.16 -8.89
CA CYS A 221 -4.86 -3.73 -7.59
C CYS A 221 -3.46 -4.36 -7.60
N LEU A 222 -2.75 -4.21 -6.50
CA LEU A 222 -1.49 -4.89 -6.25
C LEU A 222 -1.75 -6.38 -5.99
N GLY A 223 -1.01 -7.25 -6.66
CA GLY A 223 -1.02 -8.69 -6.42
C GLY A 223 0.37 -9.29 -6.32
N ALA A 224 0.45 -10.50 -5.76
CA ALA A 224 1.65 -11.33 -5.81
C ALA A 224 1.37 -12.55 -6.67
N HIS A 225 2.11 -12.69 -7.76
CA HIS A 225 1.94 -13.75 -8.73
C HIS A 225 2.94 -14.88 -8.44
N PRO A 226 2.56 -16.18 -8.45
CA PRO A 226 3.46 -17.29 -8.13
C PRO A 226 4.50 -17.60 -9.22
N VAL A 227 5.12 -16.56 -9.77
CA VAL A 227 6.16 -16.61 -10.80
C VAL A 227 7.46 -16.04 -10.21
N PRO A 228 8.58 -16.79 -10.25
CA PRO A 228 9.84 -16.36 -9.64
C PRO A 228 10.57 -15.30 -10.50
N LEU A 229 11.20 -14.33 -9.83
CA LEU A 229 11.93 -13.22 -10.48
C LEU A 229 13.41 -13.51 -10.79
N GLN A 230 13.91 -14.71 -10.52
CA GLN A 230 15.35 -15.02 -10.62
C GLN A 230 15.99 -14.68 -11.98
N ASN A 231 15.24 -14.71 -13.08
CA ASN A 231 15.78 -14.56 -14.43
C ASN A 231 15.62 -13.14 -15.01
N ILE A 232 15.10 -12.18 -14.24
CA ILE A 232 14.97 -10.80 -14.72
C ILE A 232 16.34 -10.12 -14.76
N GLU A 233 16.53 -9.21 -15.71
CA GLU A 233 17.71 -8.34 -15.76
C GLU A 233 17.53 -7.17 -14.80
N VAL A 234 18.59 -6.86 -14.04
CA VAL A 234 18.58 -5.78 -13.06
C VAL A 234 19.83 -4.92 -13.16
N LYS A 235 19.70 -3.67 -12.73
CA LYS A 235 20.78 -2.68 -12.68
C LYS A 235 21.23 -2.39 -11.25
N ILE A 236 22.54 -2.30 -11.05
CA ILE A 236 23.19 -2.02 -9.77
C ILE A 236 23.83 -0.63 -9.81
N LYS A 237 23.54 0.20 -8.80
CA LYS A 237 24.09 1.57 -8.69
C LYS A 237 25.34 1.61 -7.78
N GLY A 238 26.54 1.65 -8.34
CA GLY A 238 27.78 1.94 -7.60
C GLY A 238 28.42 0.74 -6.85
N LYS A 239 29.19 1.02 -5.77
CA LYS A 239 29.95 0.00 -5.01
C LYS A 239 29.01 -1.01 -4.32
N LYS A 240 29.44 -2.29 -4.37
CA LYS A 240 28.87 -3.50 -3.76
C LYS A 240 27.70 -3.25 -2.79
N PRO A 241 26.45 -3.62 -3.16
CA PRO A 241 25.38 -3.78 -2.18
C PRO A 241 25.83 -4.69 -1.03
N SER A 242 25.57 -4.28 0.21
CA SER A 242 26.08 -4.91 1.44
C SER A 242 25.81 -6.41 1.54
N ASN A 243 24.78 -6.90 0.82
CA ASN A 243 24.25 -8.25 0.94
C ASN A 243 24.59 -9.17 -0.26
N LEU A 244 25.49 -8.75 -1.17
CA LEU A 244 25.90 -9.59 -2.30
C LEU A 244 26.90 -10.68 -1.90
N PHE A 245 26.72 -11.86 -2.53
CA PHE A 245 27.68 -12.98 -2.52
C PHE A 245 29.09 -12.53 -2.91
N SER A 246 30.11 -13.23 -2.40
CA SER A 246 31.53 -13.00 -2.74
C SER A 246 31.83 -13.06 -4.24
N ASN A 247 31.01 -13.75 -5.04
CA ASN A 247 31.20 -13.96 -6.48
C ASN A 247 30.45 -12.98 -7.41
N TRP A 248 29.76 -11.96 -6.88
CA TRP A 248 28.95 -11.04 -7.69
C TRP A 248 29.72 -10.36 -8.84
N ARG A 249 31.04 -10.17 -8.69
CA ARG A 249 31.89 -9.59 -9.75
C ARG A 249 31.97 -10.44 -11.02
N LYS A 250 31.73 -11.75 -10.95
CA LYS A 250 31.70 -12.64 -12.13
C LYS A 250 30.38 -12.59 -12.88
N ALA A 251 29.29 -12.22 -12.22
CA ALA A 251 27.94 -12.21 -12.78
C ALA A 251 27.54 -10.88 -13.43
N VAL A 252 28.39 -9.86 -13.31
CA VAL A 252 28.05 -8.50 -13.71
C VAL A 252 28.72 -8.12 -15.02
N ASN A 253 27.90 -7.69 -15.98
CA ASN A 253 28.36 -7.02 -17.19
C ASN A 253 28.38 -5.50 -16.98
N LEU A 254 29.43 -4.85 -17.48
CA LEU A 254 29.53 -3.38 -17.47
C LEU A 254 28.80 -2.84 -18.70
N VAL A 255 27.85 -1.93 -18.48
CA VAL A 255 27.13 -1.25 -19.57
C VAL A 255 27.67 0.18 -19.71
N PRO A 256 28.05 0.63 -20.92
CA PRO A 256 28.33 2.04 -21.18
C PRO A 256 27.07 2.90 -20.93
N GLU A 257 27.22 4.01 -20.23
CA GLU A 257 26.12 4.95 -19.97
C GLU A 257 25.71 5.63 -21.28
N ALA A 258 24.53 5.27 -21.83
CA ALA A 258 23.90 6.01 -22.91
C ALA A 258 22.95 7.05 -22.32
N GLU A 259 23.10 8.28 -22.79
CA GLU A 259 22.58 9.54 -22.24
C GLU A 259 21.05 9.54 -22.13
N ALA A 260 20.55 9.68 -20.90
CA ALA A 260 19.22 10.20 -20.61
C ALA A 260 19.39 11.59 -19.97
N GLU A 261 19.95 12.53 -20.74
CA GLU A 261 19.89 13.96 -20.43
C GLU A 261 18.71 14.57 -21.18
N ALA A 262 17.62 14.83 -20.44
CA ALA A 262 16.67 15.88 -20.80
C ALA A 262 16.79 16.96 -19.72
N ASP A 263 17.58 17.98 -20.06
CA ASP A 263 17.63 19.35 -19.54
C ASP A 263 17.37 19.63 -18.05
N PHE A 264 18.39 20.14 -17.35
CA PHE A 264 18.40 21.52 -16.84
C PHE A 264 19.76 21.83 -16.16
N GLY A 265 20.56 22.68 -16.82
CA GLY A 265 21.27 23.79 -16.18
C GLY A 265 22.53 23.52 -15.34
N ASN A 266 23.68 23.62 -16.01
CA ASN A 266 24.96 24.21 -15.57
C ASN A 266 25.48 23.94 -14.14
N GLY A 267 26.57 23.18 -14.06
CA GLY A 267 27.51 23.25 -12.95
C GLY A 267 28.51 22.10 -12.92
N LYS A 268 29.71 22.33 -13.49
CA LYS A 268 30.89 21.47 -13.36
C LYS A 268 31.04 20.91 -11.94
N LYS A 269 30.82 19.60 -11.78
CA LYS A 269 31.52 18.75 -10.81
C LYS A 269 31.80 17.40 -11.48
N GLU A 270 33.04 17.22 -11.89
CA GLU A 270 33.65 15.91 -12.12
C GLU A 270 33.60 15.15 -10.79
N LYS A 271 32.52 14.39 -10.59
CA LYS A 271 32.28 13.55 -9.43
C LYS A 271 31.98 12.16 -9.97
N ASP A 272 32.83 11.19 -9.63
CA ASP A 272 32.66 9.75 -9.79
C ASP A 272 31.44 9.36 -10.62
N LYS A 273 31.60 9.26 -11.96
CA LYS A 273 30.57 8.68 -12.83
C LYS A 273 30.31 7.25 -12.36
N LYS A 274 29.27 7.07 -11.54
CA LYS A 274 28.87 5.78 -10.99
C LYS A 274 28.35 4.92 -12.14
N LYS A 275 29.24 4.13 -12.75
CA LYS A 275 28.87 3.20 -13.81
C LYS A 275 27.82 2.23 -13.31
N TRP A 276 26.76 2.07 -14.09
CA TRP A 276 25.76 1.05 -13.88
C TRP A 276 26.25 -0.30 -14.38
N GLN A 277 25.77 -1.33 -13.71
CA GLN A 277 26.16 -2.71 -13.90
C GLN A 277 24.91 -3.54 -14.06
N THR A 278 24.88 -4.45 -15.04
CA THR A 278 23.74 -5.34 -15.29
C THR A 278 24.07 -6.77 -14.90
N ALA A 279 23.07 -7.48 -14.36
CA ALA A 279 23.14 -8.89 -14.04
C ALA A 279 21.73 -9.49 -13.96
N LYS A 280 21.62 -10.81 -13.82
CA LYS A 280 20.35 -11.46 -13.47
C LYS A 280 20.13 -11.40 -11.97
N LEU A 281 18.89 -11.22 -11.53
CA LEU A 281 18.57 -11.12 -10.11
C LEU A 281 18.99 -12.38 -9.32
N GLY A 282 18.82 -13.56 -9.92
CA GLY A 282 19.20 -14.86 -9.38
C GLY A 282 20.69 -15.01 -9.07
N ASP A 283 21.55 -14.32 -9.82
CA ASP A 283 23.00 -14.37 -9.61
C ASP A 283 23.45 -13.45 -8.47
N LEU A 284 22.60 -12.51 -8.07
CA LEU A 284 22.90 -11.48 -7.08
C LEU A 284 22.32 -11.81 -5.70
N ASP A 285 21.10 -12.34 -5.66
CA ASP A 285 20.40 -12.68 -4.43
C ASP A 285 19.99 -14.16 -4.46
N SER A 286 20.54 -14.93 -3.52
CA SER A 286 20.23 -16.35 -3.40
C SER A 286 18.78 -16.59 -3.05
N PHE A 287 18.04 -15.61 -2.56
CA PHE A 287 16.61 -15.74 -2.30
C PHE A 287 15.75 -15.37 -3.52
N ALA A 288 16.34 -14.91 -4.63
CA ALA A 288 15.58 -14.52 -5.82
C ALA A 288 14.75 -15.66 -6.42
N HIS A 289 15.16 -16.92 -6.26
CA HIS A 289 14.37 -18.09 -6.67
C HIS A 289 13.10 -18.29 -5.83
N LYS A 290 13.02 -17.65 -4.65
CA LYS A 290 11.85 -17.61 -3.77
C LYS A 290 11.14 -16.25 -3.79
N SER A 291 11.74 -15.25 -4.43
CA SER A 291 11.14 -13.94 -4.64
C SER A 291 10.19 -14.01 -5.82
N LEU A 292 8.92 -13.77 -5.54
CA LEU A 292 7.83 -13.82 -6.49
C LEU A 292 7.58 -12.44 -7.09
N GLU A 293 7.04 -12.45 -8.30
CA GLU A 293 6.64 -11.26 -9.04
C GLU A 293 5.48 -10.54 -8.33
N VAL A 294 5.60 -9.22 -8.26
CA VAL A 294 4.52 -8.34 -7.82
C VAL A 294 3.96 -7.66 -9.05
N ILE A 295 2.65 -7.81 -9.25
CA ILE A 295 1.94 -7.41 -10.46
C ILE A 295 0.83 -6.41 -10.14
N MET A 296 0.39 -5.69 -11.16
CA MET A 296 -0.85 -4.93 -11.12
C MET A 296 -1.94 -5.68 -11.89
N LEU A 297 -3.09 -5.88 -11.27
CA LEU A 297 -4.25 -6.54 -11.87
C LEU A 297 -5.37 -5.52 -12.05
N SER A 298 -5.83 -5.34 -13.29
CA SER A 298 -7.02 -4.54 -13.59
C SER A 298 -8.27 -5.26 -13.08
N ASP A 299 -9.33 -4.48 -12.83
CA ASP A 299 -10.60 -5.01 -12.32
C ASP A 299 -11.17 -6.14 -13.21
N ASP A 300 -11.02 -6.05 -14.53
CA ASP A 300 -11.46 -7.08 -15.50
C ASP A 300 -10.72 -8.43 -15.35
N VAL A 301 -9.50 -8.41 -14.82
CA VAL A 301 -8.66 -9.61 -14.64
C VAL A 301 -8.78 -10.15 -13.21
N LEU A 302 -9.32 -9.36 -12.27
CA LEU A 302 -9.48 -9.73 -10.88
C LEU A 302 -10.42 -10.93 -10.69
N GLU A 303 -11.46 -11.09 -11.51
CA GLU A 303 -12.38 -12.22 -11.34
C GLU A 303 -11.68 -13.58 -11.46
N LYS A 304 -10.68 -13.66 -12.34
CA LYS A 304 -9.90 -14.89 -12.57
C LYS A 304 -8.74 -15.07 -11.60
N ASN A 305 -8.23 -13.98 -11.02
CA ASN A 305 -7.02 -13.96 -10.19
C ASN A 305 -7.28 -13.33 -8.80
N SER A 306 -8.51 -13.44 -8.29
CA SER A 306 -8.96 -12.73 -7.08
C SER A 306 -8.17 -13.12 -5.82
N GLU A 307 -7.55 -14.30 -5.82
CA GLU A 307 -6.70 -14.77 -4.74
C GLU A 307 -5.33 -14.09 -4.71
N ASP A 308 -4.81 -13.63 -5.86
CA ASP A 308 -3.46 -13.08 -5.97
C ASP A 308 -3.36 -11.68 -5.34
N VAL A 309 -4.50 -10.98 -5.18
CA VAL A 309 -4.58 -9.58 -4.71
C VAL A 309 -4.95 -9.42 -3.24
N GLY A 310 -5.12 -10.51 -2.50
CA GLY A 310 -5.40 -10.48 -1.08
C GLY A 310 -4.14 -10.19 -0.26
N TRP A 311 -4.22 -9.21 0.63
CA TRP A 311 -3.15 -8.85 1.56
C TRP A 311 -3.70 -8.77 2.99
N SER A 312 -2.86 -9.11 3.95
CA SER A 312 -3.07 -8.85 5.38
C SER A 312 -1.86 -8.11 5.94
N VAL A 313 -1.98 -7.60 7.15
CA VAL A 313 -0.84 -7.02 7.88
C VAL A 313 -0.51 -7.82 9.12
N GLU A 314 0.79 -7.85 9.42
CA GLU A 314 1.31 -8.26 10.72
C GLU A 314 2.04 -7.06 11.32
N THR A 315 1.84 -6.84 12.63
CA THR A 315 2.48 -5.78 13.42
C THR A 315 3.71 -6.28 14.13
#